data_AF-A0A5N6VDR1-F1
#
_entry.id   AF-A0A5N6VDR1-F1
#
_cell.length_a   1.000
_cell.length_b   1.000
_cell.length_c   1.000
_cell.angle_alpha   90.00
_cell.angle_beta   90.00
_cell.angle_gamma   90.00
#
_symmetry.space_group_name_H-M   'P 1'
#
loop_
_entity.id
_entity.type
_entity.pdbx_description
1 polymer ?
#
loop_
_entity_poly.entity_id
_entity_poly.type
_entity_poly.pdbx_seq_one_letter_code
_entity_poly.pdbx_strand_id
1 'polypeptide(L)'
;MNLPRRLQAIRPRGLRSQRFSCYTPAIQHLRRISFSSLFSTIAAKSNYRATGVRLASSETTYRVNARRSPMATARKIELSTSDSGVYSAGVREDAARAASEVLQENLEKHHIYFNDSGFHNHIVHHILTMFALGASPDEIKAAYERNKSYQRPALPANDSVVQSLYDQARFKECLGKRNNYPNFLEYFQREIETKGVENVVNQYIFAGDDLAEDMLVRLFGGLIHPLIHLGFGIEFNQPAIVAEALAQAATHEDWTGPMFLLPAEKAAGGIGKPGKKTLLQILEEIRNNEKLANSAHWDDENRMRDGVLVRAPDEMIKYAAEFTISEDQKEEKLVEIVDTVAYFTATAQRPSKQVKFDFFYIHGMNASIFLTKFISLPWLEVRSKLRLLEWKGRLDLLLYVSRNTPELYLNDVTEYQASRTWEDIFAYANAHPRDDGHIGKLVRAVANGERVCRPYEAKANDLGLMITGDMWLKIGNMVMDSTSDEHSVWVRSTGFDGAWEEFEDRSRL
;
A
#
# COMPACT_ATOMS: atom_id res chain seq x y z
N MET A 1 -18.57 -67.02 -38.95
CA MET A 1 -19.64 -66.06 -39.31
C MET A 1 -19.37 -64.73 -38.60
N ASN A 2 -19.66 -63.61 -39.28
CA ASN A 2 -19.87 -62.25 -38.78
C ASN A 2 -18.76 -61.51 -37.98
N LEU A 3 -18.18 -60.49 -38.65
CA LEU A 3 -17.77 -59.18 -38.09
C LEU A 3 -18.98 -58.46 -37.43
N PRO A 4 -18.84 -57.39 -36.60
CA PRO A 4 -17.94 -56.22 -36.78
C PRO A 4 -17.27 -55.73 -35.45
N ARG A 5 -16.69 -54.53 -35.26
CA ARG A 5 -16.61 -53.25 -36.02
C ARG A 5 -15.28 -52.49 -35.71
N ARG A 6 -15.14 -51.24 -36.16
CA ARG A 6 -13.98 -50.33 -35.88
C ARG A 6 -14.29 -49.27 -34.82
N LEU A 7 -13.23 -48.76 -34.20
CA LEU A 7 -13.19 -47.54 -33.37
C LEU A 7 -13.68 -46.29 -34.11
N GLN A 8 -14.35 -45.38 -33.38
CA GLN A 8 -14.47 -43.96 -33.71
C GLN A 8 -14.10 -43.12 -32.49
N ALA A 9 -13.44 -41.99 -32.73
CA ALA A 9 -12.90 -41.12 -31.68
C ALA A 9 -13.97 -40.19 -31.08
N ILE A 10 -13.89 -39.94 -29.78
CA ILE A 10 -14.63 -38.88 -29.08
C ILE A 10 -13.64 -37.79 -28.70
N ARG A 11 -13.85 -36.57 -29.22
CA ARG A 11 -13.08 -35.37 -28.82
C ARG A 11 -13.58 -34.86 -27.46
N PRO A 12 -12.71 -34.43 -26.53
CA PRO A 12 -13.13 -33.61 -25.41
C PRO A 12 -13.69 -32.27 -25.91
N ARG A 13 -14.75 -31.78 -25.27
CA ARG A 13 -15.26 -30.42 -25.52
C ARG A 13 -14.30 -29.40 -24.90
N GLY A 14 -13.88 -28.42 -25.69
CA GLY A 14 -13.05 -27.32 -25.19
C GLY A 14 -13.83 -26.46 -24.19
N LEU A 15 -13.23 -26.25 -23.01
CA LEU A 15 -13.62 -25.17 -22.10
C LEU A 15 -13.23 -23.84 -22.75
N ARG A 16 -14.21 -22.97 -23.00
CA ARG A 16 -13.94 -21.61 -23.44
C ARG A 16 -13.35 -20.82 -22.27
N SER A 17 -12.21 -20.19 -22.50
CA SER A 17 -11.68 -19.12 -21.65
C SER A 17 -12.74 -18.02 -21.50
N GLN A 18 -13.25 -17.80 -20.28
CA GLN A 18 -14.02 -16.61 -19.98
C GLN A 18 -13.06 -15.41 -19.96
N ARG A 19 -13.27 -14.45 -20.86
CA ARG A 19 -12.58 -13.16 -20.79
C ARG A 19 -13.06 -12.42 -19.55
N PHE A 20 -12.15 -12.05 -18.65
CA PHE A 20 -12.45 -11.11 -17.59
C PHE A 20 -12.62 -9.71 -18.21
N SER A 21 -13.87 -9.26 -18.27
CA SER A 21 -14.22 -7.89 -18.67
C SER A 21 -14.93 -7.24 -17.48
N CYS A 22 -14.24 -6.39 -16.74
CA CYS A 22 -14.90 -5.54 -15.75
C CYS A 22 -15.76 -4.51 -16.51
N TYR A 23 -17.04 -4.44 -16.15
CA TYR A 23 -17.98 -3.54 -16.80
C TYR A 23 -17.74 -2.09 -16.36
N THR A 24 -17.54 -1.18 -17.31
CA THR A 24 -17.61 0.27 -17.10
C THR A 24 -18.95 0.77 -17.67
N PRO A 25 -19.85 1.37 -16.87
CA PRO A 25 -21.10 1.92 -17.38
C PRO A 25 -20.86 3.27 -18.08
N ALA A 26 -21.23 3.36 -19.35
CA ALA A 26 -21.16 4.62 -20.11
C ALA A 26 -22.21 5.63 -19.62
N ILE A 27 -21.80 6.90 -19.41
CA ILE A 27 -22.70 8.01 -19.09
C ILE A 27 -22.62 9.05 -20.21
N GLN A 28 -23.76 9.42 -20.77
CA GLN A 28 -23.87 10.38 -21.87
C GLN A 28 -23.86 11.85 -21.39
N HIS A 29 -23.45 12.72 -22.30
CA HIS A 29 -23.28 14.17 -22.12
C HIS A 29 -24.41 14.92 -21.41
N LEU A 30 -24.04 15.98 -20.68
CA LEU A 30 -24.79 17.25 -20.65
C LEU A 30 -23.84 18.46 -20.54
N ARG A 31 -24.38 19.66 -20.76
CA ARG A 31 -23.69 20.81 -21.39
C ARG A 31 -22.90 21.74 -20.45
N ARG A 32 -21.88 22.38 -21.06
CA ARG A 32 -21.14 23.58 -20.60
C ARG A 32 -22.00 24.63 -19.87
N ILE A 33 -21.44 25.21 -18.81
CA ILE A 33 -21.63 26.62 -18.43
C ILE A 33 -20.23 27.22 -18.18
N SER A 34 -20.01 28.45 -18.65
CA SER A 34 -18.76 29.20 -18.57
C SER A 34 -18.90 30.32 -17.55
N PHE A 35 -17.92 30.51 -16.67
CA PHE A 35 -17.71 31.79 -15.99
C PHE A 35 -16.24 32.20 -15.96
N SER A 36 -16.05 33.52 -16.07
CA SER A 36 -14.80 34.19 -16.42
C SER A 36 -13.93 34.52 -15.23
N SER A 37 -12.63 34.61 -15.50
CA SER A 37 -11.61 35.14 -14.59
C SER A 37 -11.87 36.58 -14.13
N LEU A 38 -11.34 36.91 -12.95
CA LEU A 38 -10.82 38.25 -12.67
C LEU A 38 -9.74 38.17 -11.59
N PHE A 39 -8.48 38.40 -12.01
CA PHE A 39 -7.38 38.70 -11.10
C PHE A 39 -7.58 40.07 -10.46
N SER A 40 -7.09 40.26 -9.24
CA SER A 40 -6.59 41.56 -8.82
C SER A 40 -5.44 41.41 -7.82
N THR A 41 -4.31 42.01 -8.16
CA THR A 41 -3.07 41.99 -7.39
C THR A 41 -2.86 43.37 -6.76
N ILE A 42 -2.65 43.45 -5.44
CA ILE A 42 -2.07 44.65 -4.82
C ILE A 42 -0.96 44.22 -3.87
N ALA A 43 0.20 44.84 -4.03
CA ALA A 43 1.42 44.53 -3.30
C ALA A 43 1.71 45.56 -2.18
N ALA A 44 2.29 45.04 -1.10
CA ALA A 44 3.29 45.65 -0.22
C ALA A 44 3.15 47.12 0.25
N LYS A 45 3.26 47.32 1.58
CA LYS A 45 4.50 47.88 2.18
C LYS A 45 4.60 47.68 3.69
N SER A 46 5.84 47.50 4.14
CA SER A 46 6.27 47.43 5.55
C SER A 46 6.30 48.82 6.21
N ASN A 47 6.15 48.87 7.54
CA ASN A 47 7.12 49.59 8.37
C ASN A 47 7.08 49.21 9.86
N TYR A 48 8.26 49.11 10.46
CA TYR A 48 8.49 48.89 11.90
C TYR A 48 8.07 50.09 12.76
N ARG A 49 7.60 49.81 13.99
CA ARG A 49 8.13 50.49 15.19
C ARG A 49 7.83 49.70 16.47
N ALA A 50 8.86 49.52 17.29
CA ALA A 50 8.74 48.95 18.63
C ALA A 50 8.70 50.07 19.67
N THR A 51 7.73 50.00 20.59
CA THR A 51 7.72 50.75 21.85
C THR A 51 7.05 49.88 22.92
N GLY A 52 7.81 49.48 23.93
CA GLY A 52 7.28 48.68 25.03
C GLY A 52 6.47 49.51 26.02
N VAL A 53 5.34 48.97 26.47
CA VAL A 53 4.58 49.48 27.62
C VAL A 53 4.28 48.30 28.53
N ARG A 54 4.72 48.38 29.80
CA ARG A 54 4.28 47.47 30.85
C ARG A 54 2.84 47.81 31.21
N LEU A 55 1.94 46.83 31.17
CA LEU A 55 0.63 46.90 31.81
C LEU A 55 0.42 45.69 32.73
N ALA A 56 -0.35 45.92 33.79
CA ALA A 56 -0.34 45.09 34.99
C ALA A 56 -1.06 43.74 34.83
N SER A 57 -0.67 42.80 35.69
CA SER A 57 -1.33 41.51 35.86
C SER A 57 -2.76 41.67 36.39
N SER A 58 -3.74 41.18 35.63
CA SER A 58 -5.05 40.78 36.15
C SER A 58 -5.29 39.32 35.79
N GLU A 59 -5.23 38.42 36.76
CA GLU A 59 -5.56 37.01 36.58
C GLU A 59 -7.07 36.83 36.38
N THR A 60 -7.53 36.98 35.14
CA THR A 60 -8.85 36.48 34.76
C THR A 60 -8.72 34.99 34.44
N THR A 61 -9.03 34.15 35.42
CA THR A 61 -9.08 32.69 35.26
C THR A 61 -10.24 32.27 34.36
N TYR A 62 -10.04 32.41 33.04
CA TYR A 62 -10.87 31.73 32.06
C TYR A 62 -10.70 30.22 32.20
N ARG A 63 -11.57 29.59 33.01
CA ARG A 63 -11.87 28.17 32.88
C ARG A 63 -12.54 27.95 31.52
N VAL A 64 -11.71 27.84 30.48
CA VAL A 64 -12.13 27.17 29.26
C VAL A 64 -12.50 25.75 29.66
N ASN A 65 -13.79 25.45 29.65
CA ASN A 65 -14.26 24.08 29.65
C ASN A 65 -13.73 23.46 28.35
N ALA A 66 -12.54 22.85 28.43
CA ALA A 66 -12.05 21.95 27.42
C ALA A 66 -13.03 20.78 27.37
N ARG A 67 -14.08 20.91 26.53
CA ARG A 67 -14.78 19.77 25.97
C ARG A 67 -13.66 18.89 25.42
N ARG A 68 -13.41 17.75 26.05
CA ARG A 68 -12.51 16.74 25.47
C ARG A 68 -13.03 16.51 24.07
N SER A 69 -12.22 16.82 23.06
CA SER A 69 -12.53 16.39 21.70
C SER A 69 -12.81 14.89 21.75
N PRO A 70 -13.85 14.40 21.08
CA PRO A 70 -14.06 12.96 20.99
C PRO A 70 -12.75 12.31 20.51
N MET A 71 -12.35 11.23 21.17
CA MET A 71 -11.17 10.47 20.81
C MET A 71 -11.58 9.28 19.96
N ALA A 72 -10.74 8.88 19.01
CA ALA A 72 -10.88 7.62 18.31
C ALA A 72 -10.81 6.45 19.30
N THR A 73 -11.58 5.39 19.03
CA THR A 73 -11.62 4.15 19.83
C THR A 73 -11.54 2.93 18.93
N ALA A 74 -11.64 1.72 19.47
CA ALA A 74 -11.70 0.52 18.65
C ALA A 74 -12.98 0.43 17.78
N ARG A 75 -14.00 1.24 18.06
CA ARG A 75 -15.30 1.23 17.36
C ARG A 75 -15.69 2.58 16.77
N LYS A 76 -14.89 3.61 17.02
CA LYS A 76 -15.12 4.97 16.54
C LYS A 76 -13.90 5.51 15.82
N ILE A 77 -14.08 5.89 14.56
CA ILE A 77 -13.10 6.64 13.77
C ILE A 77 -13.30 8.13 14.03
N GLU A 78 -12.21 8.84 14.31
CA GLU A 78 -12.19 10.30 14.50
C GLU A 78 -10.82 10.85 14.09
N LEU A 79 -10.79 11.58 12.99
CA LEU A 79 -9.59 12.21 12.43
C LEU A 79 -9.48 13.67 12.87
N SER A 80 -8.26 14.18 12.88
CA SER A 80 -7.92 15.57 13.21
C SER A 80 -6.73 16.03 12.39
N THR A 81 -6.51 17.35 12.24
CA THR A 81 -5.30 17.85 11.55
C THR A 81 -4.00 17.66 12.34
N SER A 82 -4.06 17.33 13.63
CA SER A 82 -2.87 17.00 14.43
C SER A 82 -2.24 15.64 14.09
N ASP A 83 -3.02 14.71 13.55
CA ASP A 83 -2.56 13.37 13.15
C ASP A 83 -2.75 13.20 11.63
N SER A 84 -1.99 13.95 10.83
CA SER A 84 -2.11 13.99 9.37
C SER A 84 -1.43 12.84 8.61
N GLY A 85 -0.85 11.87 9.33
CA GLY A 85 -0.08 10.76 8.77
C GLY A 85 1.39 11.12 8.45
N VAL A 86 2.14 10.16 7.93
CA VAL A 86 3.60 10.24 7.68
C VAL A 86 3.95 11.37 6.70
N TYR A 87 3.19 11.48 5.61
CA TYR A 87 3.28 12.55 4.63
C TYR A 87 1.89 13.15 4.42
N SER A 88 1.82 14.49 4.39
CA SER A 88 0.57 15.23 4.20
C SER A 88 0.83 16.62 3.61
N ALA A 89 -0.08 17.07 2.74
CA ALA A 89 -0.12 18.40 2.16
C ALA A 89 -1.56 18.95 2.21
N GLY A 90 -1.75 20.14 2.78
CA GLY A 90 -3.05 20.83 2.72
C GLY A 90 -4.19 20.27 3.60
N VAL A 91 -3.90 19.51 4.66
CA VAL A 91 -4.94 18.97 5.57
C VAL A 91 -5.83 20.05 6.18
N ARG A 92 -7.12 19.72 6.35
CA ARG A 92 -8.16 20.66 6.81
C ARG A 92 -9.20 19.98 7.70
N GLU A 93 -9.66 20.72 8.71
CA GLU A 93 -10.53 20.20 9.79
C GLU A 93 -11.93 19.75 9.33
N ASP A 94 -12.48 20.37 8.29
CA ASP A 94 -13.74 19.95 7.67
C ASP A 94 -13.59 18.67 6.83
N ALA A 95 -12.46 18.48 6.16
CA ALA A 95 -12.13 17.20 5.53
C ALA A 95 -11.91 16.10 6.57
N ALA A 96 -11.26 16.38 7.70
CA ALA A 96 -11.12 15.43 8.81
C ALA A 96 -12.48 14.94 9.32
N ARG A 97 -13.45 15.85 9.49
CA ARG A 97 -14.84 15.49 9.85
C ARG A 97 -15.52 14.66 8.76
N ALA A 98 -15.46 15.09 7.50
CA ALA A 98 -16.07 14.35 6.39
C ALA A 98 -15.47 12.95 6.21
N ALA A 99 -14.16 12.80 6.37
CA ALA A 99 -13.47 11.53 6.36
C ALA A 99 -13.90 10.64 7.53
N SER A 100 -14.01 11.21 8.75
CA SER A 100 -14.51 10.47 9.92
C SER A 100 -15.94 9.96 9.72
N GLU A 101 -16.83 10.79 9.16
CA GLU A 101 -18.22 10.42 8.84
C GLU A 101 -18.27 9.21 7.88
N VAL A 102 -17.59 9.28 6.73
CA VAL A 102 -17.67 8.21 5.71
C VAL A 102 -16.90 6.95 6.09
N LEU A 103 -15.81 7.07 6.87
CA LEU A 103 -15.05 5.92 7.37
C LEU A 103 -15.81 5.19 8.48
N GLN A 104 -16.50 5.92 9.37
CA GLN A 104 -17.39 5.31 10.36
C GLN A 104 -18.53 4.54 9.65
N GLU A 105 -19.12 5.13 8.60
CA GLU A 105 -20.14 4.45 7.80
C GLU A 105 -19.57 3.19 7.11
N ASN A 106 -18.32 3.24 6.63
CA ASN A 106 -17.64 2.08 6.05
C ASN A 106 -17.48 0.94 7.06
N LEU A 107 -16.96 1.23 8.26
CA LEU A 107 -16.79 0.27 9.35
C LEU A 107 -18.10 -0.40 9.75
N GLU A 108 -19.21 0.35 9.77
CA GLU A 108 -20.52 -0.13 10.19
C GLU A 108 -21.28 -0.91 9.11
N LYS A 109 -21.10 -0.56 7.82
CA LYS A 109 -21.94 -1.08 6.73
C LYS A 109 -21.24 -1.98 5.74
N HIS A 110 -19.91 -1.97 5.67
CA HIS A 110 -19.15 -2.65 4.61
C HIS A 110 -18.15 -3.65 5.15
N HIS A 111 -17.99 -4.76 4.42
CA HIS A 111 -16.99 -5.77 4.72
C HIS A 111 -15.60 -5.29 4.29
N ILE A 112 -14.54 -5.84 4.88
CA ILE A 112 -13.15 -5.61 4.45
C ILE A 112 -12.81 -6.20 3.05
N TYR A 113 -13.75 -6.91 2.43
CA TYR A 113 -13.59 -7.51 1.10
C TYR A 113 -14.80 -7.12 0.25
N PHE A 114 -14.60 -6.64 -0.97
CA PHE A 114 -15.71 -6.25 -1.86
C PHE A 114 -16.29 -7.41 -2.68
N ASN A 115 -15.62 -8.55 -2.75
CA ASN A 115 -16.12 -9.74 -3.45
C ASN A 115 -15.76 -11.04 -2.72
N ASP A 116 -16.37 -12.15 -3.14
CA ASP A 116 -16.09 -13.48 -2.59
C ASP A 116 -14.76 -14.10 -3.11
N SER A 117 -14.12 -13.46 -4.09
CA SER A 117 -12.72 -13.75 -4.49
C SER A 117 -11.70 -13.27 -3.45
N GLY A 118 -12.11 -12.42 -2.49
CA GLY A 118 -11.25 -11.91 -1.42
C GLY A 118 -10.47 -10.64 -1.80
N PHE A 119 -10.95 -9.86 -2.78
CA PHE A 119 -10.38 -8.54 -3.08
C PHE A 119 -10.80 -7.52 -2.02
N HIS A 120 -9.85 -6.69 -1.60
CA HIS A 120 -9.94 -5.82 -0.42
C HIS A 120 -10.80 -4.58 -0.63
N ASN A 121 -11.54 -4.17 0.39
CA ASN A 121 -12.18 -2.87 0.44
C ASN A 121 -11.10 -1.78 0.61
N HIS A 122 -10.93 -0.93 -0.41
CA HIS A 122 -9.92 0.14 -0.43
C HIS A 122 -10.40 1.48 0.16
N ILE A 123 -11.65 1.61 0.63
CA ILE A 123 -12.22 2.89 1.09
C ILE A 123 -11.37 3.54 2.19
N VAL A 124 -10.93 2.78 3.19
CA VAL A 124 -10.03 3.27 4.25
C VAL A 124 -8.76 3.86 3.67
N HIS A 125 -8.11 3.14 2.75
CA HIS A 125 -6.85 3.56 2.12
C HIS A 125 -7.03 4.84 1.28
N HIS A 126 -8.13 4.90 0.53
CA HIS A 126 -8.46 5.99 -0.37
C HIS A 126 -8.76 7.27 0.43
N ILE A 127 -9.73 7.23 1.35
CA ILE A 127 -10.19 8.41 2.09
C ILE A 127 -9.11 8.98 3.00
N LEU A 128 -8.32 8.14 3.69
CA LEU A 128 -7.21 8.62 4.53
C LEU A 128 -6.11 9.28 3.69
N THR A 129 -5.85 8.75 2.49
CA THR A 129 -4.89 9.34 1.57
C THR A 129 -5.41 10.68 1.01
N MET A 130 -6.67 10.74 0.58
CA MET A 130 -7.30 11.99 0.14
C MET A 130 -7.28 13.07 1.23
N PHE A 131 -7.60 12.70 2.47
CA PHE A 131 -7.49 13.60 3.61
C PHE A 131 -6.06 14.14 3.76
N ALA A 132 -5.05 13.27 3.78
CA ALA A 132 -3.65 13.68 3.87
C ALA A 132 -3.15 14.50 2.67
N LEU A 133 -3.74 14.31 1.48
CA LEU A 133 -3.47 15.09 0.27
C LEU A 133 -4.38 16.32 0.11
N GLY A 134 -5.07 16.74 1.18
CA GLY A 134 -5.76 18.04 1.23
C GLY A 134 -7.10 18.09 0.49
N ALA A 135 -7.71 16.94 0.20
CA ALA A 135 -9.03 16.88 -0.44
C ALA A 135 -10.10 17.66 0.33
N SER A 136 -11.05 18.22 -0.40
CA SER A 136 -12.25 18.84 0.16
C SER A 136 -13.23 17.78 0.74
N PRO A 137 -14.14 18.21 1.63
CA PRO A 137 -15.25 17.36 2.09
C PRO A 137 -16.08 16.74 0.95
N ASP A 138 -16.28 17.47 -0.14
CA ASP A 138 -17.10 17.02 -1.27
C ASP A 138 -16.37 15.97 -2.11
N GLU A 139 -15.06 16.10 -2.32
CA GLU A 139 -14.24 15.07 -2.99
C GLU A 139 -14.22 13.77 -2.17
N ILE A 140 -14.01 13.87 -0.85
CA ILE A 140 -14.06 12.73 0.08
C ILE A 140 -15.41 12.01 0.01
N LYS A 141 -16.52 12.76 0.10
CA LYS A 141 -17.86 12.19 0.02
C LYS A 141 -18.14 11.59 -1.35
N ALA A 142 -17.77 12.26 -2.43
CA ALA A 142 -17.92 11.72 -3.79
C ALA A 142 -17.10 10.44 -4.01
N ALA A 143 -15.88 10.35 -3.47
CA ALA A 143 -15.05 9.15 -3.56
C ALA A 143 -15.65 7.97 -2.76
N TYR A 144 -16.24 8.24 -1.59
CA TYR A 144 -16.98 7.25 -0.83
C TYR A 144 -18.24 6.76 -1.56
N GLU A 145 -19.09 7.66 -2.08
CA GLU A 145 -20.30 7.28 -2.84
C GLU A 145 -19.98 6.40 -4.05
N ARG A 146 -18.87 6.67 -4.77
CA ARG A 146 -18.40 5.80 -5.86
C ARG A 146 -17.98 4.42 -5.33
N ASN A 147 -17.07 4.39 -4.35
CA ASN A 147 -16.43 3.15 -3.91
C ASN A 147 -17.34 2.24 -3.07
N LYS A 148 -18.33 2.79 -2.35
CA LYS A 148 -19.26 1.99 -1.53
C LYS A 148 -20.25 1.14 -2.34
N SER A 149 -20.47 1.53 -3.61
CA SER A 149 -21.50 0.95 -4.49
C SER A 149 -21.33 -0.55 -4.80
N TYR A 150 -20.11 -1.09 -4.68
CA TYR A 150 -19.79 -2.49 -5.00
C TYR A 150 -19.24 -3.28 -3.80
N GLN A 151 -19.24 -2.71 -2.59
CA GLN A 151 -18.75 -3.39 -1.39
C GLN A 151 -19.73 -4.46 -0.91
N ARG A 152 -19.21 -5.56 -0.34
CA ARG A 152 -20.06 -6.52 0.40
C ARG A 152 -20.59 -5.85 1.67
N PRO A 153 -21.81 -6.17 2.13
CA PRO A 153 -22.32 -5.67 3.40
C PRO A 153 -21.48 -6.21 4.56
N ALA A 154 -21.39 -5.42 5.63
CA ALA A 154 -20.90 -5.90 6.92
C ALA A 154 -21.75 -7.09 7.39
N LEU A 155 -21.11 -8.04 8.07
CA LEU A 155 -21.75 -9.24 8.61
C LEU A 155 -21.71 -9.20 10.13
N PRO A 156 -22.74 -9.68 10.83
CA PRO A 156 -22.74 -9.73 12.29
C PRO A 156 -21.69 -10.72 12.80
N ALA A 157 -21.00 -10.36 13.87
CA ALA A 157 -20.19 -11.30 14.63
C ALA A 157 -21.09 -12.32 15.36
N ASN A 158 -20.58 -13.53 15.57
CA ASN A 158 -21.20 -14.53 16.42
C ASN A 158 -20.50 -14.55 17.79
N ASP A 159 -21.16 -14.07 18.84
CA ASP A 159 -20.59 -13.97 20.18
C ASP A 159 -20.00 -15.29 20.70
N SER A 160 -20.61 -16.44 20.39
CA SER A 160 -20.06 -17.75 20.81
C SER A 160 -18.72 -18.05 20.14
N VAL A 161 -18.55 -17.66 18.87
CA VAL A 161 -17.27 -17.77 18.17
C VAL A 161 -16.27 -16.76 18.74
N VAL A 162 -16.67 -15.50 18.95
CA VAL A 162 -15.80 -14.45 19.54
C VAL A 162 -15.29 -14.88 20.92
N GLN A 163 -16.15 -15.42 21.78
CA GLN A 163 -15.73 -15.92 23.10
C GLN A 163 -14.79 -17.13 22.97
N SER A 164 -14.94 -17.98 21.94
CA SER A 164 -14.01 -19.09 21.71
C SER A 164 -12.62 -18.63 21.23
N LEU A 165 -12.48 -17.44 20.62
CA LEU A 165 -11.18 -16.91 20.17
C LEU A 165 -10.24 -16.53 21.34
N TYR A 166 -10.72 -16.52 22.59
CA TYR A 166 -9.85 -16.40 23.77
C TYR A 166 -9.10 -17.71 24.10
N ASP A 167 -9.49 -18.85 23.50
CA ASP A 167 -8.67 -20.06 23.48
C ASP A 167 -7.73 -20.05 22.26
N GLN A 168 -6.44 -20.26 22.49
CA GLN A 168 -5.41 -20.15 21.45
C GLN A 168 -5.54 -21.22 20.36
N ALA A 169 -6.00 -22.43 20.69
CA ALA A 169 -6.21 -23.49 19.71
C ALA A 169 -7.40 -23.15 18.80
N ARG A 170 -8.50 -22.67 19.38
CA ARG A 170 -9.68 -22.18 18.64
C ARG A 170 -9.39 -20.95 17.79
N PHE A 171 -8.57 -20.03 18.28
CA PHE A 171 -8.07 -18.91 17.49
C PHE A 171 -7.36 -19.41 16.22
N LYS A 172 -6.39 -20.32 16.38
CA LYS A 172 -5.65 -20.92 15.27
C LYS A 172 -6.54 -21.72 14.32
N GLU A 173 -7.51 -22.48 14.83
CA GLU A 173 -8.52 -23.16 13.99
C GLU A 173 -9.35 -22.18 13.14
N CYS A 174 -9.48 -20.92 13.55
CA CYS A 174 -10.25 -19.90 12.82
C CYS A 174 -9.42 -19.14 11.77
N LEU A 175 -8.09 -19.25 11.77
CA LEU A 175 -7.20 -18.53 10.86
C LEU A 175 -7.39 -18.91 9.38
N GLY A 176 -7.09 -17.98 8.49
CA GLY A 176 -7.17 -18.15 7.02
C GLY A 176 -8.60 -18.29 6.47
N LYS A 177 -9.62 -18.28 7.32
CA LYS A 177 -11.03 -18.46 6.92
C LYS A 177 -11.71 -17.09 6.80
N ARG A 178 -11.85 -16.58 5.58
CA ARG A 178 -12.46 -15.28 5.27
C ARG A 178 -13.83 -15.03 5.92
N ASN A 179 -14.64 -16.06 6.14
CA ASN A 179 -15.92 -15.96 6.84
C ASN A 179 -15.82 -15.63 8.34
N ASN A 180 -14.64 -15.76 8.95
CA ASN A 180 -14.40 -15.39 10.35
C ASN A 180 -14.05 -13.90 10.54
N TYR A 181 -13.93 -13.12 9.47
CA TYR A 181 -13.60 -11.68 9.56
C TYR A 181 -14.42 -10.91 10.61
N PRO A 182 -15.77 -10.96 10.63
CA PRO A 182 -16.54 -10.22 11.63
C PRO A 182 -16.30 -10.70 13.07
N ASN A 183 -15.98 -11.99 13.26
CA ASN A 183 -15.65 -12.53 14.59
C ASN A 183 -14.28 -12.03 15.06
N PHE A 184 -13.28 -12.00 14.18
CA PHE A 184 -11.97 -11.43 14.50
C PHE A 184 -12.03 -9.92 14.71
N LEU A 185 -12.84 -9.18 13.93
CA LEU A 185 -13.02 -7.73 14.12
C LEU A 185 -13.57 -7.45 15.52
N GLU A 186 -14.69 -8.07 15.89
CA GLU A 186 -15.29 -7.91 17.22
C GLU A 186 -14.33 -8.32 18.36
N TYR A 187 -13.56 -9.39 18.16
CA TYR A 187 -12.52 -9.82 19.10
C TYR A 187 -11.41 -8.77 19.28
N PHE A 188 -10.80 -8.30 18.19
CA PHE A 188 -9.74 -7.31 18.26
C PHE A 188 -10.24 -5.95 18.77
N GLN A 189 -11.52 -5.62 18.54
CA GLN A 189 -12.14 -4.45 19.16
C GLN A 189 -12.18 -4.56 20.69
N ARG A 190 -12.64 -5.70 21.24
CA ARG A 190 -12.64 -5.97 22.70
C ARG A 190 -11.24 -5.97 23.30
N GLU A 191 -10.28 -6.57 22.59
CA GLU A 191 -8.88 -6.63 23.02
C GLU A 191 -8.24 -5.23 23.06
N ILE A 192 -8.47 -4.39 22.05
CA ILE A 192 -7.95 -3.02 21.99
C ILE A 192 -8.64 -2.12 23.03
N GLU A 193 -9.95 -2.29 23.28
CA GLU A 193 -10.68 -1.62 24.36
C GLU A 193 -10.11 -1.95 25.75
N THR A 194 -9.61 -3.17 25.94
CA THR A 194 -9.09 -3.66 27.23
C THR A 194 -7.61 -3.36 27.44
N LYS A 195 -6.78 -3.56 26.40
CA LYS A 195 -5.31 -3.57 26.49
C LYS A 195 -4.65 -2.38 25.80
N GLY A 196 -5.36 -1.68 24.92
CA GLY A 196 -4.80 -0.63 24.05
C GLY A 196 -4.05 -1.18 22.82
N VAL A 197 -3.93 -0.35 21.79
CA VAL A 197 -3.36 -0.70 20.47
C VAL A 197 -1.96 -1.32 20.59
N GLU A 198 -1.06 -0.68 21.33
CA GLU A 198 0.33 -1.09 21.51
C GLU A 198 0.46 -2.54 22.02
N ASN A 199 -0.24 -2.86 23.11
CA ASN A 199 -0.17 -4.19 23.71
C ASN A 199 -0.79 -5.27 22.81
N VAL A 200 -1.89 -4.98 22.11
CA VAL A 200 -2.50 -5.92 21.17
C VAL A 200 -1.61 -6.16 19.95
N VAL A 201 -1.05 -5.10 19.35
CA VAL A 201 -0.15 -5.25 18.20
C VAL A 201 1.12 -6.01 18.60
N ASN A 202 1.72 -5.70 19.75
CA ASN A 202 2.85 -6.48 20.26
C ASN A 202 2.47 -7.96 20.52
N GLN A 203 1.36 -8.22 21.23
CA GLN A 203 0.93 -9.59 21.55
C GLN A 203 0.66 -10.44 20.29
N TYR A 204 -0.09 -9.92 19.31
CA TYR A 204 -0.56 -10.72 18.17
C TYR A 204 0.34 -10.64 16.93
N ILE A 205 1.34 -9.76 16.87
CA ILE A 205 2.20 -9.62 15.68
C ILE A 205 3.70 -9.75 16.01
N PHE A 206 4.13 -9.38 17.22
CA PHE A 206 5.56 -9.22 17.54
C PHE A 206 6.06 -9.99 18.77
N ALA A 207 5.21 -10.75 19.47
CA ALA A 207 5.60 -11.52 20.66
C ALA A 207 6.59 -12.67 20.37
N GLY A 208 6.71 -13.10 19.11
CA GLY A 208 7.63 -14.17 18.68
C GLY A 208 7.24 -15.58 19.13
N ASP A 209 6.01 -15.77 19.62
CA ASP A 209 5.42 -17.08 19.86
C ASP A 209 4.73 -17.66 18.61
N ASP A 210 4.36 -18.93 18.64
CA ASP A 210 3.73 -19.63 17.52
C ASP A 210 2.42 -18.99 17.00
N LEU A 211 1.77 -18.09 17.75
CA LEU A 211 0.59 -17.36 17.27
C LEU A 211 0.99 -16.03 16.62
N ALA A 212 1.91 -15.29 17.25
CA ALA A 212 2.44 -14.05 16.69
C ALA A 212 3.16 -14.29 15.35
N GLU A 213 3.91 -15.39 15.21
CA GLU A 213 4.53 -15.79 13.94
C GLU A 213 3.50 -16.05 12.84
N ASP A 214 2.42 -16.79 13.14
CA ASP A 214 1.34 -17.14 12.20
C ASP A 214 0.58 -15.87 11.73
N MET A 215 0.29 -14.97 12.66
CA MET A 215 -0.33 -13.68 12.35
C MET A 215 0.60 -12.74 11.56
N LEU A 216 1.91 -12.71 11.88
CA LEU A 216 2.89 -11.89 11.18
C LEU A 216 3.09 -12.35 9.73
N VAL A 217 3.11 -13.66 9.45
CA VAL A 217 3.22 -14.13 8.05
C VAL A 217 1.99 -13.78 7.21
N ARG A 218 0.80 -13.80 7.81
CA ARG A 218 -0.45 -13.35 7.17
C ARG A 218 -0.54 -11.84 7.02
N LEU A 219 0.15 -11.05 7.85
CA LEU A 219 0.26 -9.60 7.70
C LEU A 219 0.91 -9.20 6.36
N PHE A 220 1.80 -10.05 5.84
CA PHE A 220 2.44 -9.92 4.53
C PHE A 220 1.66 -10.62 3.40
N GLY A 221 0.55 -11.30 3.72
CA GLY A 221 -0.33 -11.97 2.76
C GLY A 221 -1.14 -11.01 1.88
N GLY A 222 -1.84 -11.56 0.89
CA GLY A 222 -2.85 -10.82 0.11
C GLY A 222 -2.33 -9.57 -0.63
N LEU A 223 -1.13 -9.63 -1.22
CA LEU A 223 -0.43 -8.45 -1.77
C LEU A 223 -0.23 -7.34 -0.72
N ILE A 224 0.27 -7.71 0.46
CA ILE A 224 0.66 -6.82 1.57
C ILE A 224 -0.46 -5.88 2.09
N HIS A 225 -1.71 -6.13 1.72
CA HIS A 225 -2.86 -5.33 2.14
C HIS A 225 -3.04 -5.22 3.67
N PRO A 226 -2.85 -6.29 4.49
CA PRO A 226 -2.99 -6.17 5.93
C PRO A 226 -1.94 -5.26 6.56
N LEU A 227 -0.69 -5.30 6.09
CA LEU A 227 0.34 -4.35 6.52
C LEU A 227 0.04 -2.91 6.08
N ILE A 228 -0.48 -2.71 4.87
CA ILE A 228 -0.95 -1.39 4.40
C ILE A 228 -2.06 -0.86 5.31
N HIS A 229 -3.06 -1.69 5.61
CA HIS A 229 -4.20 -1.32 6.46
C HIS A 229 -3.77 -1.02 7.90
N LEU A 230 -2.87 -1.84 8.46
CA LEU A 230 -2.25 -1.60 9.77
C LEU A 230 -1.45 -0.28 9.75
N GLY A 231 -0.71 -0.03 8.67
CA GLY A 231 0.04 1.21 8.47
C GLY A 231 -0.85 2.44 8.52
N PHE A 232 -2.01 2.42 7.85
CA PHE A 232 -3.02 3.48 7.94
C PHE A 232 -3.56 3.65 9.36
N GLY A 233 -3.96 2.55 10.04
CA GLY A 233 -4.48 2.62 11.40
C GLY A 233 -3.47 3.18 12.42
N ILE A 234 -2.18 2.84 12.26
CA ILE A 234 -1.10 3.28 13.13
C ILE A 234 -0.61 4.70 12.79
N GLU A 235 -0.58 5.12 11.52
CA GLU A 235 -0.12 6.48 11.18
C GLU A 235 -1.12 7.57 11.60
N PHE A 236 -2.42 7.31 11.46
CA PHE A 236 -3.53 8.23 11.79
C PHE A 236 -4.10 8.03 13.20
N ASN A 237 -3.47 7.18 14.04
CA ASN A 237 -3.91 6.85 15.39
C ASN A 237 -5.39 6.41 15.50
N GLN A 238 -5.84 5.53 14.59
CA GLN A 238 -7.23 5.04 14.52
C GLN A 238 -7.34 3.59 15.01
N PRO A 239 -7.75 3.34 16.27
CA PRO A 239 -7.74 1.98 16.85
C PRO A 239 -8.74 1.03 16.17
N ALA A 240 -9.84 1.55 15.63
CA ALA A 240 -10.79 0.77 14.83
C ALA A 240 -10.14 0.17 13.57
N ILE A 241 -9.36 0.96 12.84
CA ILE A 241 -8.65 0.52 11.62
C ILE A 241 -7.52 -0.47 11.97
N VAL A 242 -6.92 -0.35 13.16
CA VAL A 242 -6.00 -1.39 13.67
C VAL A 242 -6.75 -2.71 13.91
N ALA A 243 -7.97 -2.68 14.47
CA ALA A 243 -8.79 -3.88 14.64
C ALA A 243 -9.17 -4.51 13.29
N GLU A 244 -9.57 -3.69 12.30
CA GLU A 244 -9.81 -4.13 10.92
C GLU A 244 -8.56 -4.78 10.30
N ALA A 245 -7.37 -4.20 10.49
CA ALA A 245 -6.11 -4.73 9.96
C ALA A 245 -5.75 -6.10 10.56
N LEU A 246 -5.87 -6.24 11.88
CA LEU A 246 -5.59 -7.49 12.58
C LEU A 246 -6.61 -8.58 12.20
N ALA A 247 -7.89 -8.24 12.04
CA ALA A 247 -8.92 -9.15 11.56
C ALA A 247 -8.74 -9.53 10.08
N GLN A 248 -8.25 -8.60 9.25
CA GLN A 248 -7.88 -8.88 7.86
C GLN A 248 -6.70 -9.86 7.82
N ALA A 249 -5.62 -9.60 8.57
CA ALA A 249 -4.48 -10.51 8.69
C ALA A 249 -4.91 -11.91 9.14
N ALA A 250 -5.70 -12.02 10.22
CA ALA A 250 -6.20 -13.30 10.73
C ALA A 250 -6.97 -14.13 9.69
N THR A 251 -7.54 -13.51 8.65
CA THR A 251 -8.31 -14.19 7.59
C THR A 251 -7.57 -14.42 6.28
N HIS A 252 -6.32 -13.97 6.15
CA HIS A 252 -5.51 -14.22 4.95
C HIS A 252 -4.81 -15.57 4.94
N GLU A 253 -4.48 -16.06 3.74
CA GLU A 253 -3.54 -17.16 3.53
C GLU A 253 -2.15 -16.79 4.08
N ASP A 254 -1.41 -17.80 4.53
CA ASP A 254 -0.11 -17.68 5.20
C ASP A 254 1.09 -17.95 4.29
N TRP A 255 0.90 -18.41 3.05
CA TRP A 255 1.94 -18.98 2.17
C TRP A 255 3.22 -18.15 2.05
N THR A 256 3.13 -16.81 2.15
CA THR A 256 4.26 -15.87 2.20
C THR A 256 5.28 -16.19 3.28
N GLY A 257 4.84 -16.74 4.41
CA GLY A 257 5.67 -17.22 5.50
C GLY A 257 6.46 -18.48 5.18
N PRO A 258 5.82 -19.66 5.16
CA PRO A 258 6.50 -20.95 5.09
C PRO A 258 7.15 -21.22 3.73
N MET A 259 6.67 -20.61 2.63
CA MET A 259 7.30 -20.77 1.31
C MET A 259 8.46 -19.80 1.06
N PHE A 260 8.58 -18.69 1.80
CA PHE A 260 9.54 -17.64 1.46
C PHE A 260 10.15 -16.90 2.66
N LEU A 261 9.38 -16.12 3.41
CA LEU A 261 9.92 -15.18 4.40
C LEU A 261 10.64 -15.89 5.57
N LEU A 262 10.05 -16.99 6.08
CA LEU A 262 10.67 -17.78 7.15
C LEU A 262 11.90 -18.59 6.66
N PRO A 263 11.88 -19.27 5.49
CA PRO A 263 13.08 -19.84 4.90
C PRO A 263 14.20 -18.83 4.64
N ALA A 264 13.90 -17.64 4.11
CA ALA A 264 14.88 -16.59 3.83
C ALA A 264 15.48 -16.00 5.12
N GLU A 265 14.66 -15.75 6.14
CA GLU A 265 15.15 -15.35 7.47
C GLU A 265 16.07 -16.41 8.10
N LYS A 266 15.71 -17.70 7.98
CA LYS A 266 16.56 -18.79 8.46
C LYS A 266 17.88 -18.88 7.70
N ALA A 267 17.84 -18.75 6.38
CA ALA A 267 19.04 -18.77 5.52
C ALA A 267 19.97 -17.56 5.77
N ALA A 268 19.41 -16.41 6.15
CA ALA A 268 20.17 -15.23 6.59
C ALA A 268 20.88 -15.41 7.94
N GLY A 269 20.58 -16.48 8.69
CA GLY A 269 21.05 -16.68 10.06
C GLY A 269 20.23 -15.91 11.11
N GLY A 270 18.98 -15.59 10.79
CA GLY A 270 18.05 -14.79 11.60
C GLY A 270 18.17 -13.28 11.36
N ILE A 271 17.24 -12.52 11.95
CA ILE A 271 17.15 -11.06 11.85
C ILE A 271 18.32 -10.35 12.54
N GLY A 272 18.72 -9.20 12.00
CA GLY A 272 19.63 -8.27 12.68
C GLY A 272 21.11 -8.43 12.29
N LYS A 273 21.39 -9.05 11.14
CA LYS A 273 22.77 -9.21 10.65
C LYS A 273 23.21 -7.97 9.86
N PRO A 274 24.48 -7.55 9.95
CA PRO A 274 25.00 -6.45 9.13
C PRO A 274 24.88 -6.78 7.63
N GLY A 275 24.11 -5.96 6.93
CA GLY A 275 23.93 -6.01 5.48
C GLY A 275 25.21 -5.61 4.75
N LYS A 276 25.60 -6.41 3.76
CA LYS A 276 26.84 -6.21 2.97
C LYS A 276 26.60 -5.79 1.53
N LYS A 277 25.34 -5.84 1.08
CA LYS A 277 24.89 -5.43 -0.25
C LYS A 277 23.75 -4.42 -0.12
N THR A 278 23.58 -3.58 -1.12
CA THR A 278 22.38 -2.75 -1.25
C THR A 278 21.22 -3.59 -1.80
N LEU A 279 19.97 -3.14 -1.59
CA LEU A 279 18.81 -3.84 -2.18
C LEU A 279 18.89 -3.85 -3.72
N LEU A 280 19.40 -2.77 -4.33
CA LEU A 280 19.67 -2.68 -5.76
C LEU A 280 20.65 -3.76 -6.25
N GLN A 281 21.80 -3.94 -5.57
CA GLN A 281 22.80 -4.94 -5.96
C GLN A 281 22.20 -6.36 -5.99
N ILE A 282 21.35 -6.69 -5.01
CA ILE A 282 20.67 -7.99 -4.96
C ILE A 282 19.67 -8.11 -6.12
N LEU A 283 18.92 -7.04 -6.44
CA LEU A 283 18.02 -7.00 -7.59
C LEU A 283 18.77 -7.20 -8.92
N GLU A 284 19.94 -6.59 -9.09
CA GLU A 284 20.78 -6.77 -10.28
C GLU A 284 21.35 -8.19 -10.39
N GLU A 285 21.80 -8.79 -9.29
CA GLU A 285 22.25 -10.18 -9.29
C GLU A 285 21.12 -11.18 -9.59
N ILE A 286 19.90 -10.89 -9.14
CA ILE A 286 18.68 -11.63 -9.50
C ILE A 286 18.41 -11.56 -11.00
N ARG A 287 18.53 -10.37 -11.63
CA ARG A 287 18.36 -10.20 -13.09
C ARG A 287 19.34 -11.06 -13.91
N ASN A 288 20.54 -11.25 -13.39
CA ASN A 288 21.59 -12.06 -14.02
C ASN A 288 21.44 -13.58 -13.76
N ASN A 289 20.47 -14.02 -12.96
CA ASN A 289 20.19 -15.43 -12.72
C ASN A 289 19.10 -15.93 -13.67
N GLU A 290 19.47 -16.55 -14.79
CA GLU A 290 18.53 -16.98 -15.84
C GLU A 290 17.35 -17.82 -15.32
N LYS A 291 17.60 -18.75 -14.38
CA LYS A 291 16.57 -19.63 -13.82
C LYS A 291 15.55 -18.84 -13.00
N LEU A 292 16.01 -17.90 -12.18
CA LEU A 292 15.14 -17.07 -11.36
C LEU A 292 14.43 -16.01 -12.22
N ALA A 293 15.15 -15.36 -13.14
CA ALA A 293 14.64 -14.30 -13.99
C ALA A 293 13.45 -14.76 -14.87
N ASN A 294 13.49 -16.00 -15.36
CA ASN A 294 12.45 -16.62 -16.19
C ASN A 294 11.48 -17.53 -15.40
N SER A 295 11.46 -17.46 -14.06
CA SER A 295 10.68 -18.40 -13.23
C SER A 295 9.17 -18.10 -13.21
N ALA A 296 8.75 -16.87 -13.49
CA ALA A 296 7.34 -16.48 -13.55
C ALA A 296 6.78 -16.64 -14.97
N HIS A 297 5.61 -17.27 -15.11
CA HIS A 297 4.94 -17.50 -16.40
C HIS A 297 3.61 -16.74 -16.50
N TRP A 298 3.13 -16.52 -17.73
CA TRP A 298 1.89 -15.78 -17.97
C TRP A 298 0.63 -16.45 -17.38
N ASP A 299 0.60 -17.79 -17.40
CA ASP A 299 -0.55 -18.58 -16.96
C ASP A 299 -0.56 -18.88 -15.44
N ASP A 300 0.45 -18.42 -14.67
CA ASP A 300 0.45 -18.58 -13.22
C ASP A 300 -0.63 -17.68 -12.58
N GLU A 301 -1.59 -18.27 -11.86
CA GLU A 301 -2.63 -17.53 -11.12
C GLU A 301 -2.00 -16.51 -10.15
N ASN A 302 -1.09 -16.97 -9.29
CA ASN A 302 -0.23 -16.12 -8.49
C ASN A 302 1.24 -16.36 -8.87
N ARG A 303 1.79 -15.52 -9.76
CA ARG A 303 3.18 -15.58 -10.24
C ARG A 303 4.26 -15.56 -9.14
N MET A 304 3.97 -15.14 -7.91
CA MET A 304 4.89 -15.33 -6.77
C MET A 304 4.82 -16.77 -6.23
N ARG A 305 3.62 -17.17 -5.79
CA ARG A 305 3.35 -18.46 -5.11
C ARG A 305 3.49 -19.65 -6.06
N ASP A 306 2.79 -19.60 -7.19
CA ASP A 306 2.67 -20.67 -8.18
C ASP A 306 3.76 -20.57 -9.26
N GLY A 307 4.37 -19.39 -9.38
CA GLY A 307 5.47 -19.10 -10.29
C GLY A 307 6.83 -19.28 -9.64
N VAL A 308 7.41 -18.16 -9.18
CA VAL A 308 8.78 -18.08 -8.65
C VAL A 308 9.06 -19.15 -7.59
N LEU A 309 8.20 -19.28 -6.58
CA LEU A 309 8.40 -20.19 -5.45
C LEU A 309 8.14 -21.68 -5.76
N VAL A 310 7.69 -22.01 -6.99
CA VAL A 310 7.63 -23.39 -7.48
C VAL A 310 8.86 -23.74 -8.32
N ARG A 311 9.36 -22.80 -9.14
CA ARG A 311 10.41 -23.08 -10.14
C ARG A 311 11.82 -22.67 -9.72
N ALA A 312 11.96 -21.63 -8.91
CA ALA A 312 13.24 -21.16 -8.40
C ALA A 312 13.19 -20.78 -6.89
N PRO A 313 12.57 -21.60 -6.00
CA PRO A 313 12.50 -21.27 -4.58
C PRO A 313 13.88 -21.14 -3.94
N ASP A 314 14.80 -22.06 -4.22
CA ASP A 314 16.14 -22.08 -3.62
C ASP A 314 16.95 -20.83 -4.02
N GLU A 315 16.90 -20.43 -5.30
CA GLU A 315 17.56 -19.21 -5.78
C GLU A 315 16.91 -17.96 -5.17
N MET A 316 15.58 -17.89 -5.14
CA MET A 316 14.86 -16.76 -4.57
C MET A 316 15.14 -16.60 -3.06
N ILE A 317 15.12 -17.70 -2.31
CA ILE A 317 15.47 -17.74 -0.88
C ILE A 317 16.93 -17.33 -0.67
N LYS A 318 17.86 -17.81 -1.52
CA LYS A 318 19.28 -17.46 -1.45
C LYS A 318 19.47 -15.94 -1.56
N TYR A 319 18.97 -15.28 -2.61
CA TYR A 319 19.16 -13.85 -2.78
C TYR A 319 18.41 -13.03 -1.72
N ALA A 320 17.20 -13.44 -1.33
CA ALA A 320 16.46 -12.80 -0.25
C ALA A 320 17.19 -12.87 1.11
N ALA A 321 17.92 -13.96 1.37
CA ALA A 321 18.72 -14.11 2.58
C ALA A 321 19.94 -13.17 2.65
N GLU A 322 20.37 -12.60 1.52
CA GLU A 322 21.48 -11.64 1.49
C GLU A 322 21.04 -10.23 1.93
N PHE A 323 19.74 -9.92 1.86
CA PHE A 323 19.19 -8.68 2.40
C PHE A 323 19.00 -8.80 3.91
N THR A 324 19.90 -8.19 4.67
CA THR A 324 19.94 -8.16 6.13
C THR A 324 20.25 -6.75 6.63
N ILE A 325 19.84 -6.42 7.86
CA ILE A 325 19.93 -5.06 8.39
C ILE A 325 20.37 -5.13 9.86
N SER A 326 21.50 -4.50 10.22
CA SER A 326 21.85 -4.26 11.63
C SER A 326 21.23 -2.96 12.15
N GLU A 327 21.18 -2.78 13.47
CA GLU A 327 20.51 -1.63 14.12
C GLU A 327 21.03 -0.26 13.64
N ASP A 328 22.34 -0.17 13.41
CA ASP A 328 23.07 1.00 12.91
C ASP A 328 22.80 1.30 11.42
N GLN A 329 22.32 0.32 10.65
CA GLN A 329 21.98 0.45 9.23
C GLN A 329 20.49 0.75 8.99
N LYS A 330 19.65 0.72 10.03
CA LYS A 330 18.17 0.75 9.93
C LYS A 330 17.64 1.91 9.09
N GLU A 331 18.15 3.12 9.28
CA GLU A 331 17.74 4.33 8.56
C GLU A 331 18.24 4.34 7.11
N GLU A 332 19.47 3.91 6.85
CA GLU A 332 20.02 3.81 5.49
C GLU A 332 19.30 2.71 4.69
N LYS A 333 18.99 1.58 5.32
CA LYS A 333 18.23 0.48 4.71
C LYS A 333 16.75 0.82 4.49
N LEU A 334 16.16 1.71 5.28
CA LEU A 334 14.83 2.26 4.97
C LEU A 334 14.86 3.00 3.62
N VAL A 335 15.83 3.88 3.38
CA VAL A 335 15.88 4.65 2.13
C VAL A 335 16.26 3.78 0.94
N GLU A 336 17.13 2.77 1.10
CA GLU A 336 17.36 1.76 0.06
C GLU A 336 16.07 1.04 -0.39
N ILE A 337 15.22 0.62 0.57
CA ILE A 337 13.95 -0.04 0.26
C ILE A 337 13.03 0.91 -0.52
N VAL A 338 12.88 2.15 -0.06
CA VAL A 338 11.99 3.17 -0.64
C VAL A 338 12.45 3.59 -2.04
N ASP A 339 13.76 3.77 -2.26
CA ASP A 339 14.32 4.09 -3.57
C ASP A 339 14.23 2.91 -4.53
N THR A 340 14.69 1.71 -4.15
CA THR A 340 14.72 0.55 -5.05
C THR A 340 13.31 0.18 -5.53
N VAL A 341 12.31 0.26 -4.64
CA VAL A 341 10.91 -0.01 -5.03
C VAL A 341 10.35 1.09 -5.92
N ALA A 342 10.70 2.37 -5.71
CA ALA A 342 10.34 3.44 -6.64
C ALA A 342 11.02 3.26 -8.02
N TYR A 343 12.30 2.86 -8.03
CA TYR A 343 13.08 2.61 -9.24
C TYR A 343 12.42 1.56 -10.14
N PHE A 344 12.19 0.34 -9.66
CA PHE A 344 11.57 -0.67 -10.52
C PHE A 344 10.08 -0.38 -10.81
N THR A 345 9.37 0.31 -9.91
CA THR A 345 7.97 0.72 -10.14
C THR A 345 7.84 1.73 -11.27
N ALA A 346 8.76 2.69 -11.38
CA ALA A 346 8.73 3.72 -12.42
C ALA A 346 9.37 3.29 -13.75
N THR A 347 10.47 2.52 -13.70
CA THR A 347 11.33 2.27 -14.87
C THR A 347 11.06 0.94 -15.58
N ALA A 348 10.22 0.06 -15.04
CA ALA A 348 9.74 -1.16 -15.71
C ALA A 348 8.69 -0.87 -16.79
N GLN A 349 9.03 0.02 -17.72
CA GLN A 349 8.21 0.41 -18.86
C GLN A 349 8.47 -0.52 -20.06
N ARG A 350 7.52 -0.56 -21.00
CA ARG A 350 7.75 -1.13 -22.33
C ARG A 350 8.09 0.00 -23.30
N PRO A 351 9.32 0.07 -23.88
CA PRO A 351 9.75 1.25 -24.65
C PRO A 351 8.87 1.60 -25.86
N SER A 352 8.21 0.61 -26.46
CA SER A 352 7.33 0.80 -27.62
C SER A 352 5.89 1.15 -27.25
N LYS A 353 5.52 1.20 -25.97
CA LYS A 353 4.13 1.34 -25.49
C LYS A 353 4.01 2.53 -24.54
N GLN A 354 2.84 3.16 -24.50
CA GLN A 354 2.54 4.26 -23.58
C GLN A 354 2.97 3.97 -22.13
N VAL A 355 3.36 5.02 -21.39
CA VAL A 355 3.78 4.90 -19.98
C VAL A 355 2.62 4.34 -19.15
N LYS A 356 2.85 3.24 -18.43
CA LYS A 356 1.90 2.65 -17.47
C LYS A 356 2.67 2.08 -16.28
N PHE A 357 2.05 2.16 -15.10
CA PHE A 357 2.61 1.59 -13.87
C PHE A 357 2.03 0.20 -13.61
N ASP A 358 2.87 -0.73 -13.15
CA ASP A 358 2.44 -2.10 -12.87
C ASP A 358 1.62 -2.19 -11.57
N PHE A 359 0.40 -2.73 -11.68
CA PHE A 359 -0.53 -2.86 -10.57
C PHE A 359 0.07 -3.56 -9.35
N PHE A 360 0.95 -4.55 -9.54
CA PHE A 360 1.56 -5.28 -8.44
C PHE A 360 2.72 -4.50 -7.83
N TYR A 361 3.58 -3.87 -8.65
CA TYR A 361 4.70 -3.05 -8.17
C TYR A 361 4.25 -1.86 -7.32
N ILE A 362 3.16 -1.18 -7.70
CA ILE A 362 2.62 -0.08 -6.89
C ILE A 362 2.19 -0.52 -5.49
N HIS A 363 1.93 -1.81 -5.21
CA HIS A 363 1.65 -2.27 -3.84
C HIS A 363 2.91 -2.25 -2.98
N GLY A 364 4.07 -2.60 -3.55
CA GLY A 364 5.37 -2.46 -2.90
C GLY A 364 5.66 -0.99 -2.56
N MET A 365 5.41 -0.08 -3.49
CA MET A 365 5.58 1.36 -3.26
C MET A 365 4.58 1.90 -2.23
N ASN A 366 3.29 1.57 -2.37
CA ASN A 366 2.22 2.00 -1.46
C ASN A 366 2.44 1.54 -0.02
N ALA A 367 3.14 0.41 0.20
CA ALA A 367 3.48 -0.09 1.52
C ALA A 367 4.76 0.55 2.12
N SER A 368 5.63 1.16 1.30
CA SER A 368 6.95 1.64 1.77
C SER A 368 6.85 2.84 2.73
N ILE A 369 5.86 3.72 2.54
CA ILE A 369 5.60 4.89 3.39
C ILE A 369 5.42 4.54 4.88
N PHE A 370 4.78 3.41 5.18
CA PHE A 370 4.47 3.02 6.56
C PHE A 370 5.70 2.56 7.35
N LEU A 371 6.76 2.13 6.67
CA LEU A 371 8.02 1.76 7.33
C LEU A 371 8.57 2.92 8.16
N THR A 372 8.48 4.16 7.66
CA THR A 372 8.88 5.37 8.38
C THR A 372 8.15 5.52 9.71
N LYS A 373 6.84 5.19 9.76
CA LYS A 373 6.07 5.17 11.01
C LYS A 373 6.50 4.00 11.88
N PHE A 374 6.54 2.78 11.35
CA PHE A 374 6.84 1.58 12.15
C PHE A 374 8.21 1.65 12.85
N ILE A 375 9.27 2.12 12.18
CA ILE A 375 10.60 2.22 12.81
C ILE A 375 10.71 3.32 13.86
N SER A 376 9.83 4.34 13.81
CA SER A 376 9.79 5.45 14.78
C SER A 376 8.88 5.17 15.99
N LEU A 377 8.11 4.08 16.01
CA LEU A 377 7.30 3.69 17.17
C LEU A 377 8.20 3.42 18.39
N PRO A 378 8.04 4.10 19.54
CA PRO A 378 8.91 3.91 20.71
C PRO A 378 8.71 2.56 21.39
N TRP A 379 7.52 1.98 21.27
CA TRP A 379 7.10 0.73 21.90
C TRP A 379 7.36 -0.54 21.08
N LEU A 380 7.82 -0.39 19.83
CA LEU A 380 8.16 -1.54 18.99
C LEU A 380 9.64 -1.87 19.16
N GLU A 381 9.94 -3.13 19.51
CA GLU A 381 11.31 -3.57 19.71
C GLU A 381 12.19 -3.39 18.46
N VAL A 382 13.48 -3.13 18.66
CA VAL A 382 14.47 -3.00 17.58
C VAL A 382 14.45 -4.24 16.68
N ARG A 383 14.39 -5.45 17.25
CA ARG A 383 14.32 -6.71 16.49
C ARG A 383 13.12 -6.72 15.54
N SER A 384 11.95 -6.30 16.01
CA SER A 384 10.72 -6.26 15.21
C SER A 384 10.78 -5.20 14.11
N LYS A 385 11.38 -4.04 14.37
CA LYS A 385 11.65 -3.01 13.36
C LYS A 385 12.56 -3.52 12.24
N LEU A 386 13.67 -4.17 12.61
CA LEU A 386 14.61 -4.78 11.66
C LEU A 386 13.92 -5.89 10.85
N ARG A 387 13.10 -6.72 11.48
CA ARG A 387 12.34 -7.78 10.81
C ARG A 387 11.37 -7.25 9.77
N LEU A 388 10.61 -6.19 10.09
CA LEU A 388 9.71 -5.54 9.13
C LEU A 388 10.46 -4.99 7.91
N LEU A 389 11.60 -4.34 8.11
CA LEU A 389 12.42 -3.83 7.01
C LEU A 389 13.01 -4.97 6.16
N GLU A 390 13.63 -5.98 6.80
CA GLU A 390 14.19 -7.15 6.10
C GLU A 390 13.12 -7.89 5.28
N TRP A 391 11.97 -8.18 5.89
CA TRP A 391 10.86 -8.88 5.22
C TRP A 391 10.25 -8.05 4.09
N LYS A 392 10.17 -6.72 4.24
CA LYS A 392 9.68 -5.84 3.16
C LYS A 392 10.63 -5.84 1.96
N GLY A 393 11.93 -5.63 2.18
CA GLY A 393 12.91 -5.69 1.08
C GLY A 393 12.95 -7.06 0.40
N ARG A 394 12.88 -8.16 1.17
CA ARG A 394 12.75 -9.53 0.62
C ARG A 394 11.50 -9.70 -0.23
N LEU A 395 10.35 -9.21 0.24
CA LEU A 395 9.10 -9.28 -0.53
C LEU A 395 9.16 -8.42 -1.79
N ASP A 396 9.81 -7.25 -1.77
CA ASP A 396 9.98 -6.41 -2.95
C ASP A 396 10.83 -7.09 -4.04
N LEU A 397 11.86 -7.85 -3.66
CA LEU A 397 12.63 -8.67 -4.62
C LEU A 397 11.77 -9.77 -5.26
N LEU A 398 11.01 -10.52 -4.45
CA LEU A 398 10.08 -11.55 -4.96
C LEU A 398 8.98 -10.93 -5.85
N LEU A 399 8.47 -9.77 -5.46
CA LEU A 399 7.49 -9.00 -6.21
C LEU A 399 8.05 -8.61 -7.58
N TYR A 400 9.27 -8.07 -7.64
CA TYR A 400 9.99 -7.72 -8.88
C TYR A 400 10.09 -8.92 -9.83
N VAL A 401 10.67 -10.05 -9.36
CA VAL A 401 10.83 -11.28 -10.17
C VAL A 401 9.48 -11.81 -10.68
N SER A 402 8.42 -11.73 -9.86
CA SER A 402 7.09 -12.25 -10.23
C SER A 402 6.44 -11.59 -11.45
N ARG A 403 6.96 -10.45 -11.93
CA ARG A 403 6.50 -9.82 -13.18
C ARG A 403 7.41 -10.16 -14.37
N ASN A 404 8.13 -11.27 -14.34
CA ASN A 404 9.09 -11.69 -15.37
C ASN A 404 10.25 -10.69 -15.55
N THR A 405 10.74 -10.17 -14.42
CA THR A 405 12.05 -9.53 -14.28
C THR A 405 12.39 -8.50 -15.38
N PRO A 406 11.49 -7.51 -15.61
CA PRO A 406 11.57 -6.59 -16.75
C PRO A 406 12.85 -5.75 -16.74
N GLU A 407 13.33 -5.38 -17.93
CA GLU A 407 14.38 -4.38 -18.08
C GLU A 407 13.93 -3.02 -17.50
N LEU A 408 14.86 -2.32 -16.86
CA LEU A 408 14.60 -1.10 -16.10
C LEU A 408 15.21 0.10 -16.82
N TYR A 409 14.35 0.87 -17.50
CA TYR A 409 14.72 2.00 -18.35
C TYR A 409 14.77 3.30 -17.53
N LEU A 410 15.93 3.61 -16.94
CA LEU A 410 16.11 4.82 -16.12
C LEU A 410 15.83 6.12 -16.91
N ASN A 411 16.16 6.13 -18.20
CA ASN A 411 15.96 7.27 -19.10
C ASN A 411 14.48 7.70 -19.20
N ASP A 412 13.53 6.77 -19.16
CA ASP A 412 12.09 7.07 -19.14
C ASP A 412 11.69 7.97 -17.97
N VAL A 413 12.48 8.01 -16.89
CA VAL A 413 12.33 8.94 -15.76
C VAL A 413 13.23 10.16 -15.90
N THR A 414 14.52 10.02 -16.22
CA THR A 414 15.46 11.17 -16.20
C THR A 414 15.16 12.19 -17.30
N GLU A 415 14.75 11.74 -18.48
CA GLU A 415 14.42 12.54 -19.66
C GLU A 415 12.97 13.05 -19.64
N TYR A 416 12.16 12.61 -18.67
CA TYR A 416 10.75 12.97 -18.56
C TYR A 416 10.55 14.47 -18.28
N GLN A 417 9.63 15.08 -19.03
CA GLN A 417 9.35 16.52 -18.96
C GLN A 417 8.25 16.83 -17.94
N ALA A 418 8.63 16.93 -16.66
CA ALA A 418 7.71 17.37 -15.62
C ALA A 418 7.20 18.80 -15.90
N SER A 419 5.88 19.00 -15.80
CA SER A 419 5.22 20.29 -16.03
C SER A 419 4.13 20.63 -15.00
N ARG A 420 4.02 19.82 -13.93
CA ARG A 420 3.08 19.95 -12.81
C ARG A 420 3.83 19.92 -11.49
N THR A 421 3.35 20.66 -10.50
CA THR A 421 3.86 20.60 -9.12
C THR A 421 3.21 19.44 -8.35
N TRP A 422 3.68 19.18 -7.12
CA TRP A 422 3.02 18.20 -6.24
C TRP A 422 1.57 18.59 -5.92
N GLU A 423 1.28 19.87 -5.75
CA GLU A 423 -0.07 20.37 -5.51
C GLU A 423 -1.01 20.08 -6.69
N ASP A 424 -0.55 20.27 -7.93
CA ASP A 424 -1.30 19.91 -9.14
C ASP A 424 -1.60 18.40 -9.19
N ILE A 425 -0.60 17.57 -8.89
CA ILE A 425 -0.70 16.09 -8.90
C ILE A 425 -1.66 15.60 -7.82
N PHE A 426 -1.61 16.18 -6.62
CA PHE A 426 -2.51 15.83 -5.52
C PHE A 426 -3.95 16.26 -5.79
N ALA A 427 -4.16 17.46 -6.35
CA ALA A 427 -5.48 17.91 -6.80
C ALA A 427 -6.04 17.00 -7.90
N TYR A 428 -5.22 16.59 -8.87
CA TYR A 428 -5.60 15.61 -9.89
C TYR A 428 -6.03 14.27 -9.27
N ALA A 429 -5.23 13.71 -8.36
CA ALA A 429 -5.52 12.43 -7.72
C ALA A 429 -6.82 12.47 -6.90
N ASN A 430 -7.03 13.51 -6.09
CA ASN A 430 -8.25 13.69 -5.28
C ASN A 430 -9.52 13.83 -6.15
N ALA A 431 -9.40 14.49 -7.31
CA ALA A 431 -10.50 14.68 -8.25
C ALA A 431 -10.72 13.50 -9.20
N HIS A 432 -9.85 12.47 -9.20
CA HIS A 432 -9.85 11.45 -10.26
C HIS A 432 -11.12 10.56 -10.20
N PRO A 433 -11.95 10.53 -11.27
CA PRO A 433 -13.26 9.89 -11.22
C PRO A 433 -13.18 8.36 -11.16
N ARG A 434 -12.05 7.76 -11.61
CA ARG A 434 -11.84 6.31 -11.68
C ARG A 434 -10.83 5.77 -10.65
N ASP A 435 -10.34 6.59 -9.71
CA ASP A 435 -9.45 6.05 -8.67
C ASP A 435 -10.25 5.17 -7.70
N ASP A 436 -9.83 3.92 -7.56
CA ASP A 436 -10.28 2.96 -6.55
C ASP A 436 -9.44 3.08 -5.25
N GLY A 437 -8.52 4.04 -5.22
CA GLY A 437 -7.67 4.40 -4.08
C GLY A 437 -6.19 4.09 -4.30
N HIS A 438 -5.77 3.77 -5.52
CA HIS A 438 -4.39 3.42 -5.86
C HIS A 438 -3.56 4.60 -6.37
N ILE A 439 -4.15 5.56 -7.10
CA ILE A 439 -3.41 6.70 -7.65
C ILE A 439 -2.97 7.62 -6.52
N GLY A 440 -3.92 8.01 -5.64
CA GLY A 440 -3.62 8.81 -4.46
C GLY A 440 -2.54 8.18 -3.56
N LYS A 441 -2.65 6.87 -3.28
CA LYS A 441 -1.63 6.14 -2.51
C LYS A 441 -0.25 6.23 -3.16
N LEU A 442 -0.17 6.03 -4.49
CA LEU A 442 1.09 6.01 -5.21
C LEU A 442 1.77 7.37 -5.19
N VAL A 443 1.07 8.45 -5.53
CA VAL A 443 1.66 9.80 -5.53
C VAL A 443 2.05 10.25 -4.11
N ARG A 444 1.27 9.89 -3.08
CA ARG A 444 1.63 10.13 -1.67
C ARG A 444 2.89 9.37 -1.26
N ALA A 445 3.04 8.12 -1.69
CA ALA A 445 4.22 7.31 -1.40
C ALA A 445 5.47 7.85 -2.12
N VAL A 446 5.38 8.24 -3.39
CA VAL A 446 6.48 8.84 -4.17
C VAL A 446 6.92 10.18 -3.57
N ALA A 447 5.99 11.06 -3.20
CA ALA A 447 6.31 12.33 -2.53
C ALA A 447 6.92 12.13 -1.13
N ASN A 448 6.51 11.09 -0.39
CA ASN A 448 7.23 10.69 0.83
C ASN A 448 8.64 10.17 0.51
N GLY A 449 8.80 9.40 -0.57
CA GLY A 449 10.09 8.88 -1.05
C GLY A 449 11.11 9.99 -1.26
N GLU A 450 10.71 11.05 -1.96
CA GLU A 450 11.51 12.27 -2.10
C GLU A 450 11.97 12.82 -0.74
N ARG A 451 11.04 12.99 0.20
CA ARG A 451 11.33 13.57 1.51
C ARG A 451 12.30 12.72 2.32
N VAL A 452 12.18 11.39 2.29
CA VAL A 452 13.02 10.49 3.11
C VAL A 452 14.37 10.18 2.46
N CYS A 453 14.46 10.14 1.13
CA CYS A 453 15.71 9.84 0.42
C CYS A 453 16.60 11.07 0.22
N ARG A 454 16.01 12.28 0.09
CA ARG A 454 16.73 13.55 -0.14
C ARG A 454 17.92 13.81 0.81
N PRO A 455 17.86 13.53 2.13
CA PRO A 455 19.02 13.68 3.03
C PRO A 455 20.20 12.74 2.73
N TYR A 456 19.99 11.68 1.95
CA TYR A 456 20.97 10.63 1.65
C TYR A 456 21.52 10.71 0.21
N GLU A 457 21.04 11.63 -0.64
CA GLU A 457 21.46 11.75 -2.04
C GLU A 457 22.98 11.99 -2.20
N ALA A 458 23.63 12.62 -1.22
CA ALA A 458 25.09 12.78 -1.20
C ALA A 458 25.86 11.44 -1.07
N LYS A 459 25.19 10.37 -0.64
CA LYS A 459 25.68 8.98 -0.58
C LYS A 459 25.02 8.07 -1.61
N ALA A 460 24.33 8.60 -2.63
CA ALA A 460 23.49 7.80 -3.54
C ALA A 460 24.23 6.59 -4.13
N ASN A 461 25.49 6.74 -4.55
CA ASN A 461 26.30 5.65 -5.09
C ASN A 461 26.58 4.53 -4.07
N ASP A 462 26.88 4.89 -2.81
CA ASP A 462 27.22 3.93 -1.75
C ASP A 462 25.99 3.12 -1.30
N LEU A 463 24.82 3.77 -1.32
CA LEU A 463 23.53 3.18 -0.95
C LEU A 463 22.78 2.56 -2.14
N GLY A 464 23.23 2.77 -3.37
CA GLY A 464 22.55 2.30 -4.58
C GLY A 464 21.20 2.99 -4.82
N LEU A 465 21.11 4.30 -4.56
CA LEU A 465 19.91 5.10 -4.81
C LEU A 465 19.86 5.54 -6.29
N MET A 466 18.82 5.10 -7.00
CA MET A 466 18.62 5.35 -8.43
C MET A 466 17.67 6.51 -8.70
N ILE A 467 16.79 6.88 -7.76
CA ILE A 467 15.82 7.96 -7.90
C ILE A 467 16.24 9.14 -7.01
N THR A 468 16.78 10.19 -7.63
CA THR A 468 17.33 11.35 -6.90
C THR A 468 16.88 12.68 -7.51
N GLY A 469 16.97 13.75 -6.73
CA GLY A 469 16.77 15.12 -7.21
C GLY A 469 15.34 15.40 -7.70
N ASP A 470 15.20 15.73 -8.98
CA ASP A 470 13.92 16.05 -9.62
C ASP A 470 13.14 14.82 -10.10
N MET A 471 13.76 13.63 -10.07
CA MET A 471 13.17 12.39 -10.57
C MET A 471 11.90 12.00 -9.81
N TRP A 472 11.81 12.29 -8.51
CA TRP A 472 10.60 12.04 -7.71
C TRP A 472 9.38 12.79 -8.25
N LEU A 473 9.55 14.08 -8.58
CA LEU A 473 8.48 14.90 -9.16
C LEU A 473 8.16 14.47 -10.60
N LYS A 474 9.19 14.06 -11.37
CA LYS A 474 8.99 13.45 -12.71
C LYS A 474 8.14 12.18 -12.62
N ILE A 475 8.41 11.27 -11.68
CA ILE A 475 7.58 10.09 -11.43
C ILE A 475 6.15 10.50 -11.05
N GLY A 476 5.97 11.53 -10.22
CA GLY A 476 4.64 12.07 -9.91
C GLY A 476 3.88 12.56 -11.15
N ASN A 477 4.56 13.26 -12.07
CA ASN A 477 4.00 13.66 -13.36
C ASN A 477 3.67 12.44 -14.24
N MET A 478 4.57 11.46 -14.34
CA MET A 478 4.35 10.20 -15.08
C MET A 478 3.10 9.46 -14.58
N VAL A 479 2.87 9.40 -13.27
CA VAL A 479 1.66 8.78 -12.69
C VAL A 479 0.41 9.54 -13.14
N MET A 480 0.39 10.87 -13.00
CA MET A 480 -0.73 11.71 -13.42
C MET A 480 -1.05 11.54 -14.92
N ASP A 481 -0.04 11.60 -15.78
CA ASP A 481 -0.23 11.51 -17.22
C ASP A 481 -0.66 10.09 -17.64
N SER A 482 -0.03 9.03 -17.09
CA SER A 482 -0.35 7.62 -17.39
C SER A 482 -1.76 7.19 -16.97
N THR A 483 -2.42 7.94 -16.09
CA THR A 483 -3.76 7.61 -15.57
C THR A 483 -4.87 8.51 -16.14
N SER A 484 -4.51 9.49 -16.99
CA SER A 484 -5.40 10.49 -17.57
C SER A 484 -6.21 10.02 -18.80
N ASP A 485 -5.83 8.91 -19.42
CA ASP A 485 -6.44 8.37 -20.64
C ASP A 485 -7.68 7.49 -20.36
N GLU A 486 -8.38 7.03 -21.41
CA GLU A 486 -9.56 6.17 -21.25
C GLU A 486 -9.20 4.69 -20.99
N HIS A 487 -7.94 4.28 -21.21
CA HIS A 487 -7.47 2.89 -21.01
C HIS A 487 -7.46 2.47 -19.53
N SER A 488 -7.13 1.20 -19.28
CA SER A 488 -6.80 0.71 -17.95
C SER A 488 -5.76 1.60 -17.26
N VAL A 489 -6.01 1.90 -15.99
CA VAL A 489 -5.17 2.76 -15.15
C VAL A 489 -3.78 2.11 -14.92
N TRP A 490 -3.72 0.77 -14.91
CA TRP A 490 -2.53 0.01 -14.55
C TRP A 490 -2.24 -1.09 -15.57
N VAL A 491 -0.97 -1.30 -15.93
CA VAL A 491 -0.54 -2.55 -16.58
C VAL A 491 -0.54 -3.68 -15.53
N ARG A 492 -0.87 -4.91 -15.93
CA ARG A 492 -0.93 -6.07 -15.03
C ARG A 492 0.07 -7.14 -15.46
N SER A 493 1.28 -7.07 -14.88
CA SER A 493 2.46 -7.90 -15.15
C SER A 493 3.31 -7.41 -16.32
N THR A 494 3.91 -6.23 -16.14
CA THR A 494 4.72 -5.48 -17.11
C THR A 494 5.76 -6.30 -17.91
N GLY A 495 6.49 -7.26 -17.32
CA GLY A 495 7.51 -8.04 -18.06
C GLY A 495 6.97 -9.14 -18.98
N PHE A 496 5.66 -9.20 -19.23
CA PHE A 496 5.05 -10.11 -20.19
C PHE A 496 4.42 -9.34 -21.37
N ASP A 497 4.68 -9.78 -22.60
CA ASP A 497 4.14 -9.16 -23.83
C ASP A 497 2.62 -9.00 -23.80
N GLY A 498 1.90 -10.05 -23.35
CA GLY A 498 0.44 -10.07 -23.26
C GLY A 498 -0.17 -9.01 -22.32
N ALA A 499 0.62 -8.45 -21.40
CA ALA A 499 0.16 -7.36 -20.53
C ALA A 499 -0.01 -6.02 -21.28
N TRP A 500 0.54 -5.91 -22.49
CA TRP A 500 0.60 -4.66 -23.26
C TRP A 500 -0.30 -4.63 -24.50
N GLU A 501 -1.11 -5.67 -24.73
CA GLU A 501 -1.97 -5.78 -25.91
C GLU A 501 -3.03 -4.68 -26.02
N GLU A 502 -3.55 -4.19 -24.88
CA GLU A 502 -4.60 -3.17 -24.82
C GLU A 502 -4.09 -1.71 -24.82
N PHE A 503 -2.78 -1.51 -24.85
CA PHE A 503 -2.15 -0.20 -24.70
C PHE A 503 -1.56 0.30 -26.02
N GLU A 504 -1.68 1.61 -26.26
CA GLU A 504 -1.18 2.25 -27.48
C GLU A 504 0.35 2.21 -27.61
N ASP A 505 0.82 2.21 -28.86
CA ASP A 505 2.25 2.33 -29.15
C ASP A 505 2.70 3.79 -29.01
N ARG A 506 3.91 4.02 -28.48
CA ARG A 506 4.56 5.35 -28.49
C ARG A 506 5.85 5.31 -29.29
N SER A 507 6.22 6.45 -29.88
CA SER A 507 7.63 6.71 -30.17
C SER A 507 8.40 6.73 -28.86
N ARG A 508 9.61 6.16 -28.84
CA ARG A 508 10.53 6.28 -27.70
C ARG A 508 10.74 7.77 -27.39
N LEU A 509 10.77 8.11 -26.10
CA LEU A 509 11.13 9.44 -25.61
C LEU A 509 12.56 9.80 -26.04
#